data_AF-B1YB15-F1
#
_entry.id   AF-B1YB15-F1
#
_cell.length_a   1.000
_cell.length_b   1.000
_cell.length_c   1.000
_cell.angle_alpha   90.00
_cell.angle_beta   90.00
_cell.angle_gamma   90.00
#
_symmetry.space_group_name_H-M   'P 1'
#
loop_
_entity.id
_entity.type
_entity.pdbx_description
1 polymer ?
#
loop_
_entity_poly.entity_id
_entity_poly.type
_entity_poly.pdbx_seq_one_letter_code
_entity_poly.pdbx_strand_id
1 'polypeptide(L)'
;MRVETIWLGRGGQGIVTATYIVANAAVIDGFYAIANPEFGAERRGAPVKAFLTIDKNPIEDQEPIKTPDVAIIFDDKLIDPMRFAIDAVKPGGYVIVNSAKQPEEVRKLVGRNDVYVVVLDAVGIAMKHVGLPVPNGPLAGAFSKVMGFPRLESIKTAFENQLGKAVEENFAATKEAYEVAVVLKPEKVDASAKPKGVISTTSAFLTGPYELVGWQQVNKGGAVGPGSSLPYLTGGWRIEKPIIDHSKCIMCRKCWLYCPDDAIIEAWREAPGPRGRVFRTKAIDFDYQYCKGCGVCAEVCPTGAIQMVREI
;
A
#
# COMPACT_ATOMS: atom_id res chain seq x y z
N MET A 1 3.39 0.33 28.90
CA MET A 1 4.33 0.11 27.77
C MET A 1 3.53 0.44 26.56
N ARG A 2 3.76 1.61 25.99
CA ARG A 2 2.96 2.16 24.91
C ARG A 2 3.66 1.94 23.58
N VAL A 3 2.93 1.41 22.60
CA VAL A 3 3.42 1.16 21.25
C VAL A 3 2.43 1.78 20.27
N GLU A 4 2.94 2.70 19.49
CA GLU A 4 2.18 3.45 18.49
C GLU A 4 2.65 3.05 17.10
N THR A 5 1.71 2.64 16.26
CA THR A 5 2.01 2.07 14.94
C THR A 5 1.23 2.76 13.85
N ILE A 6 1.85 2.87 12.67
CA ILE A 6 1.16 3.23 11.43
C ILE A 6 1.29 2.09 10.41
N TRP A 7 0.17 1.71 9.83
CA TRP A 7 0.06 0.67 8.81
C TRP A 7 -0.27 1.35 7.48
N LEU A 8 0.58 1.17 6.49
CA LEU A 8 0.58 1.85 5.20
C LEU A 8 0.40 0.84 4.09
N GLY A 9 -0.63 0.99 3.28
CA GLY A 9 -0.87 0.11 2.15
C GLY A 9 -1.84 0.72 1.16
N ARG A 10 -2.44 -0.12 0.33
CA ARG A 10 -3.52 0.23 -0.60
C ARG A 10 -4.84 -0.40 -0.19
N GLY A 11 -5.93 0.28 -0.52
CA GLY A 11 -7.29 -0.26 -0.37
C GLY A 11 -7.42 -1.62 -1.07
N GLY A 12 -7.80 -2.65 -0.30
CA GLY A 12 -7.89 -4.03 -0.77
C GLY A 12 -6.72 -4.95 -0.38
N GLN A 13 -5.63 -4.44 0.22
CA GLN A 13 -4.50 -5.26 0.71
C GLN A 13 -4.71 -5.79 2.15
N GLY A 14 -5.85 -5.51 2.78
CA GLY A 14 -6.17 -6.04 4.11
C GLY A 14 -5.53 -5.28 5.28
N ILE A 15 -5.17 -4.00 5.11
CA ILE A 15 -4.53 -3.17 6.16
C ILE A 15 -5.39 -3.09 7.41
N VAL A 16 -6.66 -2.69 7.26
CA VAL A 16 -7.62 -2.58 8.37
C VAL A 16 -7.76 -3.93 9.08
N THR A 17 -7.84 -5.01 8.30
CA THR A 17 -7.89 -6.37 8.83
C THR A 17 -6.64 -6.69 9.64
N ALA A 18 -5.43 -6.41 9.12
CA ALA A 18 -4.17 -6.64 9.83
C ALA A 18 -4.12 -5.87 11.16
N THR A 19 -4.48 -4.59 11.12
CA THR A 19 -4.50 -3.72 12.31
C THR A 19 -5.46 -4.27 13.37
N TYR A 20 -6.66 -4.72 12.97
CA TYR A 20 -7.61 -5.34 13.90
C TYR A 20 -7.17 -6.71 14.41
N ILE A 21 -6.52 -7.53 13.58
CA ILE A 21 -5.95 -8.82 14.03
C ILE A 21 -4.94 -8.57 15.16
N VAL A 22 -4.01 -7.64 14.95
CA VAL A 22 -2.99 -7.31 15.96
C VAL A 22 -3.62 -6.68 17.20
N ALA A 23 -4.59 -5.77 17.02
CA ALA A 23 -5.29 -5.14 18.14
C ALA A 23 -6.05 -6.18 19.00
N ASN A 24 -6.85 -7.05 18.38
CA ASN A 24 -7.60 -8.09 19.07
C ASN A 24 -6.65 -9.09 19.75
N ALA A 25 -5.57 -9.49 19.07
CA ALA A 25 -4.57 -10.38 19.65
C ALA A 25 -3.87 -9.73 20.86
N ALA A 26 -3.59 -8.43 20.82
CA ALA A 26 -3.05 -7.69 21.96
C ALA A 26 -4.06 -7.62 23.13
N VAL A 27 -5.35 -7.41 22.84
CA VAL A 27 -6.41 -7.44 23.86
C VAL A 27 -6.53 -8.81 24.51
N ILE A 28 -6.43 -9.90 23.74
CA ILE A 28 -6.39 -11.27 24.26
C ILE A 28 -5.19 -11.48 25.20
N ASP A 29 -4.05 -10.83 24.91
CA ASP A 29 -2.86 -10.84 25.76
C ASP A 29 -2.93 -9.87 26.97
N GLY A 30 -4.09 -9.24 27.21
CA GLY A 30 -4.32 -8.37 28.36
C GLY A 30 -3.86 -6.93 28.18
N PHE A 31 -3.60 -6.50 26.94
CA PHE A 31 -3.32 -5.10 26.63
C PHE A 31 -4.62 -4.33 26.30
N TYR A 32 -4.54 -3.00 26.33
CA TYR A 32 -5.52 -2.10 25.75
C TYR A 32 -5.06 -1.74 24.34
N ALA A 33 -5.99 -1.72 23.39
CA ALA A 33 -5.69 -1.36 22.01
C ALA A 33 -6.76 -0.42 21.43
N ILE A 34 -6.33 0.60 20.71
CA ILE A 34 -7.18 1.50 19.91
C ILE A 34 -6.68 1.47 18.48
N ALA A 35 -7.57 1.11 17.54
CA ALA A 35 -7.27 1.04 16.12
C ALA A 35 -8.11 2.06 15.34
N ASN A 36 -7.44 3.04 14.71
CA ASN A 36 -8.05 4.16 14.02
C ASN A 36 -7.63 4.16 12.54
N PRO A 37 -8.35 3.47 11.65
CA PRO A 37 -8.10 3.51 10.21
C PRO A 37 -8.51 4.86 9.60
N GLU A 38 -7.67 5.40 8.71
CA GLU A 38 -7.91 6.63 7.94
C GLU A 38 -7.83 6.31 6.44
N PHE A 39 -8.95 6.48 5.75
CA PHE A 39 -9.08 6.27 4.30
C PHE A 39 -9.99 7.33 3.69
N GLY A 40 -9.74 7.65 2.43
CA GLY A 40 -10.55 8.62 1.68
C GLY A 40 -11.83 8.00 1.09
N ALA A 41 -12.48 8.74 0.19
CA ALA A 41 -13.72 8.32 -0.47
C ALA A 41 -13.49 7.23 -1.54
N GLU A 42 -12.24 6.90 -1.84
CA GLU A 42 -11.86 5.93 -2.86
C GLU A 42 -12.24 4.51 -2.46
N ARG A 43 -12.83 3.75 -3.39
CA ARG A 43 -13.33 2.38 -3.10
C ARG A 43 -12.23 1.31 -3.06
N ARG A 44 -11.13 1.47 -3.81
CA ARG A 44 -10.03 0.48 -3.91
C ARG A 44 -8.74 1.11 -4.42
N GLY A 45 -7.59 0.55 -4.03
CA GLY A 45 -6.28 0.84 -4.63
C GLY A 45 -5.60 2.13 -4.16
N ALA A 46 -6.39 3.12 -3.75
CA ALA A 46 -5.91 4.32 -3.09
C ALA A 46 -5.08 3.96 -1.85
N PRO A 47 -4.03 4.72 -1.56
CA PRO A 47 -3.29 4.51 -0.33
C PRO A 47 -4.17 4.67 0.92
N VAL A 48 -3.89 3.88 1.95
CA VAL A 48 -4.65 3.84 3.21
C VAL A 48 -3.64 3.86 4.36
N LYS A 49 -3.97 4.60 5.41
CA LYS A 49 -3.24 4.59 6.67
C LYS A 49 -4.13 3.95 7.73
N ALA A 50 -3.57 3.14 8.62
CA ALA A 50 -4.26 2.76 9.83
C ALA A 50 -3.36 2.93 11.03
N PHE A 51 -3.88 3.58 12.07
CA PHE A 51 -3.18 3.78 13.31
C PHE A 51 -3.57 2.70 14.30
N LEU A 52 -2.60 2.25 15.09
CA LEU A 52 -2.86 1.36 16.21
C LEU A 52 -1.97 1.73 17.39
N THR A 53 -2.62 2.07 18.50
CA THR A 53 -2.01 2.30 19.80
C THR A 53 -2.29 1.09 20.68
N ILE A 54 -1.25 0.53 21.28
CA ILE A 54 -1.34 -0.57 22.25
C ILE A 54 -0.65 -0.13 23.54
N ASP A 55 -1.29 -0.31 24.70
CA ASP A 55 -0.69 -0.04 26.00
C ASP A 55 -1.10 -1.08 27.05
N LYS A 56 -0.32 -1.19 28.12
CA LYS A 56 -0.68 -1.92 29.34
C LYS A 56 -1.72 -1.20 30.19
N ASN A 57 -1.87 0.12 30.00
CA ASN A 57 -2.83 0.96 30.71
C ASN A 57 -3.98 1.36 29.77
N PRO A 58 -5.15 1.75 30.32
CA PRO A 58 -6.22 2.33 29.52
C PRO A 58 -5.73 3.51 28.66
N ILE A 59 -6.18 3.57 27.41
CA ILE A 59 -5.82 4.61 26.45
C ILE A 59 -6.94 5.65 26.43
N GLU A 60 -6.64 6.88 26.84
CA GLU A 60 -7.62 7.98 26.92
C GLU A 60 -7.52 8.95 25.75
N ASP A 61 -6.37 9.02 25.10
CA ASP A 61 -6.13 9.91 23.98
C ASP A 61 -6.64 9.32 22.67
N GLN A 62 -7.40 10.14 21.93
CA GLN A 62 -8.00 9.78 20.65
C GLN A 62 -7.40 10.60 19.49
N GLU A 63 -6.24 11.23 19.71
CA GLU A 63 -5.54 11.97 18.68
C GLU A 63 -4.86 11.02 17.68
N PRO A 64 -4.75 11.41 16.39
CA PRO A 64 -3.96 10.64 15.45
C PRO A 64 -2.48 10.60 15.83
N ILE A 65 -1.84 9.45 15.60
CA ILE A 65 -0.42 9.24 15.90
C ILE A 65 0.42 10.12 14.98
N LYS A 66 1.19 11.02 15.62
CA LYS A 66 2.08 11.98 14.95
C LYS A 66 3.47 11.41 14.68
N THR A 67 3.99 10.60 15.61
CA THR A 67 5.33 10.03 15.57
C THR A 67 5.27 8.59 16.08
N PRO A 68 5.22 7.57 15.20
CA PRO A 68 5.04 6.18 15.61
C PRO A 68 6.35 5.53 16.07
N ASP A 69 6.22 4.46 16.85
CA ASP A 69 7.32 3.54 17.18
C ASP A 69 7.55 2.53 16.05
N VAL A 70 6.50 2.19 15.30
CA VAL A 70 6.56 1.23 14.18
C VAL A 70 5.80 1.73 12.96
N ALA A 71 6.43 1.71 11.79
CA ALA A 71 5.76 1.83 10.51
C ALA A 71 5.74 0.49 9.79
N ILE A 72 4.58 0.05 9.31
CA ILE A 72 4.39 -1.20 8.57
C ILE A 72 3.95 -0.84 7.15
N ILE A 73 4.69 -1.28 6.14
CA ILE A 73 4.51 -0.92 4.73
C ILE A 73 4.15 -2.18 3.94
N PHE A 74 2.97 -2.19 3.33
CA PHE A 74 2.40 -3.35 2.63
C PHE A 74 2.97 -3.50 1.21
N ASP A 75 3.72 -2.53 0.71
CA ASP A 75 4.29 -2.50 -0.64
C ASP A 75 5.47 -1.52 -0.65
N ASP A 76 6.66 -1.97 -1.06
CA ASP A 76 7.85 -1.12 -1.08
C ASP A 76 7.75 0.11 -1.98
N LYS A 77 6.84 0.10 -2.97
CA LYS A 77 6.56 1.28 -3.81
C LYS A 77 5.84 2.39 -3.06
N LEU A 78 5.33 2.12 -1.86
CA LEU A 78 4.76 3.13 -0.99
C LEU A 78 5.81 3.89 -0.19
N ILE A 79 7.08 3.47 -0.18
CA ILE A 79 8.14 4.12 0.59
C ILE A 79 8.28 5.59 0.21
N ASP A 80 8.41 5.90 -1.08
CA ASP A 80 8.58 7.27 -1.55
C ASP A 80 7.32 8.13 -1.38
N PRO A 81 6.11 7.72 -1.83
CA PRO A 81 4.91 8.53 -1.63
C PRO A 81 4.50 8.66 -0.16
N MET A 82 4.93 7.75 0.73
CA MET A 82 4.69 7.81 2.18
C MET A 82 5.93 8.17 2.99
N ARG A 83 6.94 8.81 2.38
CA ARG A 83 8.20 9.17 3.05
C ARG A 83 7.96 9.91 4.37
N PHE A 84 6.96 10.78 4.43
CA PHE A 84 6.58 11.52 5.64
C PHE A 84 6.31 10.62 6.86
N ALA A 85 5.72 9.43 6.65
CA ALA A 85 5.41 8.50 7.73
C ALA A 85 6.67 7.76 8.21
N ILE A 86 7.59 7.44 7.30
CA ILE A 86 8.89 6.81 7.60
C ILE A 86 9.80 7.77 8.37
N ASP A 87 9.81 9.04 7.96
CA ASP A 87 10.58 10.09 8.62
C ASP A 87 10.04 10.43 10.02
N ALA A 88 8.74 10.21 10.24
CA ALA A 88 8.10 10.40 11.53
C ALA A 88 8.34 9.26 12.54
N VAL A 89 8.87 8.12 12.11
CA VAL A 89 9.22 7.02 13.02
C VAL A 89 10.26 7.50 14.04
N LYS A 90 10.06 7.21 15.33
CA LYS A 90 11.02 7.59 16.38
C LYS A 90 12.38 6.92 16.14
N PRO A 91 13.53 7.58 16.42
CA PRO A 91 14.83 6.93 16.41
C PRO A 91 14.84 5.68 17.29
N GLY A 92 15.40 4.58 16.79
CA GLY A 92 15.35 3.26 17.42
C GLY A 92 14.04 2.49 17.20
N GLY A 93 13.06 3.09 16.51
CA GLY A 93 11.83 2.43 16.07
C GLY A 93 12.03 1.46 14.91
N TYR A 94 10.93 0.90 14.40
CA TYR A 94 10.93 -0.14 13.38
C TYR A 94 10.21 0.30 12.10
N VAL A 95 10.77 -0.08 10.95
CA VAL A 95 10.13 0.03 9.63
C VAL A 95 10.04 -1.38 9.05
N ILE A 96 8.84 -1.96 9.08
CA ILE A 96 8.53 -3.28 8.52
C ILE A 96 8.06 -3.09 7.09
N VAL A 97 8.68 -3.76 6.13
CA VAL A 97 8.41 -3.59 4.70
C VAL A 97 8.16 -4.93 4.04
N ASN A 98 6.98 -5.06 3.42
CA ASN A 98 6.73 -6.11 2.45
C ASN A 98 7.48 -5.81 1.14
N SER A 99 8.46 -6.64 0.80
CA SER A 99 9.20 -6.55 -0.46
C SER A 99 9.83 -7.90 -0.81
N ALA A 100 9.85 -8.22 -2.10
CA ALA A 100 10.62 -9.34 -2.65
C ALA A 100 12.09 -8.98 -2.96
N LYS A 101 12.50 -7.71 -2.75
CA LYS A 101 13.88 -7.26 -2.96
C LYS A 101 14.81 -7.74 -1.86
N GLN A 102 16.11 -7.65 -2.13
CA GLN A 102 17.12 -7.95 -1.12
C GLN A 102 17.03 -6.96 0.05
N PRO A 103 17.19 -7.40 1.31
CA PRO A 103 17.05 -6.54 2.49
C PRO A 103 17.89 -5.25 2.44
N GLU A 104 19.11 -5.33 1.92
CA GLU A 104 20.03 -4.20 1.76
C GLU A 104 19.54 -3.17 0.75
N GLU A 105 18.82 -3.60 -0.28
CA GLU A 105 18.18 -2.70 -1.24
C GLU A 105 17.01 -1.97 -0.57
N VAL A 106 16.19 -2.69 0.19
CA VAL A 106 15.09 -2.09 0.97
C VAL A 106 15.61 -1.09 2.01
N ARG A 107 16.72 -1.40 2.69
CA ARG A 107 17.38 -0.47 3.62
C ARG A 107 17.77 0.84 2.93
N LYS A 108 18.27 0.79 1.69
CA LYS A 108 18.58 1.99 0.90
C LYS A 108 17.32 2.77 0.56
N LEU A 109 16.22 2.10 0.18
CA LEU A 109 14.93 2.75 -0.09
C LEU A 109 14.38 3.45 1.17
N VAL A 110 14.43 2.79 2.32
CA VAL A 110 14.02 3.38 3.61
C VAL A 110 14.88 4.60 3.97
N GLY A 111 16.16 4.62 3.60
CA GLY A 111 16.99 5.82 3.66
C GLY A 111 17.27 6.34 5.08
N ARG A 112 17.06 5.49 6.09
CA ARG A 112 17.30 5.80 7.51
C ARG A 112 18.24 4.77 8.13
N ASN A 113 19.24 5.26 8.85
CA ASN A 113 20.26 4.44 9.51
C ASN A 113 20.09 4.38 11.04
N ASP A 114 19.04 5.01 11.55
CA ASP A 114 18.70 5.16 12.97
C ASP A 114 17.43 4.41 13.36
N VAL A 115 16.90 3.56 12.48
CA VAL A 115 15.76 2.67 12.72
C VAL A 115 16.13 1.22 12.37
N TYR A 116 15.40 0.28 12.96
CA TYR A 116 15.42 -1.11 12.52
C TYR A 116 14.62 -1.24 11.23
N VAL A 117 15.17 -1.95 10.24
CA VAL A 117 14.47 -2.25 8.98
C VAL A 117 14.17 -3.74 8.96
N VAL A 118 12.88 -4.09 8.83
CA VAL A 118 12.41 -5.47 8.82
C VAL A 118 11.87 -5.77 7.43
N VAL A 119 12.36 -6.83 6.80
CA VAL A 119 12.04 -7.15 5.41
C VAL A 119 11.54 -8.58 5.28
N LEU A 120 10.46 -8.76 4.54
CA LEU A 120 9.90 -10.06 4.16
C LEU A 120 9.08 -9.95 2.87
N ASP A 121 9.00 -11.04 2.11
CA ASP A 121 8.04 -11.16 1.01
C ASP A 121 6.68 -11.64 1.54
N ALA A 122 5.94 -10.74 2.17
CA ALA A 122 4.64 -11.03 2.75
C ALA A 122 3.60 -11.43 1.70
N VAL A 123 3.67 -10.87 0.49
CA VAL A 123 2.77 -11.28 -0.60
C VAL A 123 3.12 -12.67 -1.11
N GLY A 124 4.39 -13.01 -1.29
CA GLY A 124 4.82 -14.37 -1.65
C GLY A 124 4.39 -15.40 -0.61
N ILE A 125 4.56 -15.10 0.69
CA ILE A 125 4.12 -15.97 1.78
C ILE A 125 2.59 -16.13 1.78
N ALA A 126 1.83 -15.04 1.60
CA ALA A 126 0.37 -15.10 1.53
C ALA A 126 -0.11 -15.91 0.31
N MET A 127 0.52 -15.74 -0.84
CA MET A 127 0.22 -16.51 -2.05
C MET A 127 0.47 -18.01 -1.85
N LYS A 128 1.56 -18.37 -1.15
CA LYS A 128 1.93 -19.76 -0.86
C LYS A 128 0.90 -20.49 0.01
N HIS A 129 0.40 -19.83 1.05
CA HIS A 129 -0.49 -20.47 2.05
C HIS A 129 -1.96 -20.22 1.82
N VAL A 130 -2.33 -18.99 1.43
CA VAL A 130 -3.72 -18.52 1.32
C VAL A 130 -4.20 -18.50 -0.14
N GLY A 131 -3.27 -18.47 -1.11
CA GLY A 131 -3.61 -18.35 -2.53
C GLY A 131 -4.09 -16.96 -2.97
N LEU A 132 -4.01 -15.97 -2.07
CA LEU A 132 -4.42 -14.59 -2.31
C LEU A 132 -3.28 -13.62 -1.97
N PRO A 133 -3.13 -12.50 -2.70
CA PRO A 133 -2.08 -11.51 -2.47
C PRO A 133 -2.45 -10.57 -1.31
N VAL A 134 -2.72 -11.13 -0.13
CA VAL A 134 -3.13 -10.41 1.09
C VAL A 134 -2.05 -10.53 2.16
N PRO A 135 -1.14 -9.54 2.30
CA PRO A 135 0.00 -9.64 3.22
C PRO A 135 -0.35 -9.39 4.69
N ASN A 136 -1.64 -9.24 5.03
CA ASN A 136 -2.12 -8.90 6.38
C ASN A 136 -1.63 -9.86 7.47
N GLY A 137 -1.77 -11.18 7.28
CA GLY A 137 -1.33 -12.18 8.25
C GLY A 137 0.20 -12.26 8.39
N PRO A 138 0.95 -12.39 7.28
CA PRO A 138 2.40 -12.33 7.32
C PRO A 138 2.95 -11.08 8.03
N LEU A 139 2.36 -9.90 7.79
CA LEU A 139 2.79 -8.66 8.45
C LEU A 139 2.46 -8.64 9.96
N ALA A 140 1.37 -9.27 10.39
CA ALA A 140 1.10 -9.47 11.82
C ALA A 140 2.15 -10.38 12.48
N GLY A 141 2.62 -11.41 11.77
CA GLY A 141 3.71 -12.28 12.22
C GLY A 141 5.05 -11.54 12.35
N ALA A 142 5.39 -10.72 11.35
CA ALA A 142 6.58 -9.86 11.39
C ALA A 142 6.53 -8.84 12.55
N PHE A 143 5.36 -8.24 12.79
CA PHE A 143 5.14 -7.36 13.93
C PHE A 143 5.37 -8.08 15.27
N SER A 144 4.76 -9.26 15.44
CA SER A 144 4.91 -10.08 16.65
C SER A 144 6.38 -10.44 16.93
N LYS A 145 7.17 -10.76 15.89
CA LYS A 145 8.60 -11.05 16.03
C LYS A 145 9.39 -9.90 16.62
N VAL A 146 9.20 -8.69 16.10
CA VAL A 146 10.03 -7.56 16.51
C VAL A 146 9.56 -6.91 17.79
N MET A 147 8.26 -6.97 18.08
CA MET A 147 7.71 -6.42 19.31
C MET A 147 7.73 -7.40 20.48
N GLY A 148 7.80 -8.70 20.21
CA GLY A 148 7.69 -9.76 21.23
C GLY A 148 6.27 -9.98 21.74
N PHE A 149 5.28 -9.31 21.15
CA PHE A 149 3.85 -9.43 21.40
C PHE A 149 3.08 -8.92 20.16
N PRO A 150 1.80 -9.29 19.98
CA PRO A 150 1.08 -10.32 20.71
C PRO A 150 1.63 -11.72 20.39
N ARG A 151 1.28 -12.71 21.21
CA ARG A 151 1.63 -14.13 20.99
C ARG A 151 1.01 -14.63 19.69
N LEU A 152 1.69 -15.55 19.01
CA LEU A 152 1.20 -16.14 17.75
C LEU A 152 -0.15 -16.83 17.96
N GLU A 153 -0.34 -17.48 19.09
CA GLU A 153 -1.59 -18.15 19.49
C GLU A 153 -2.74 -17.13 19.63
N SER A 154 -2.46 -15.96 20.19
CA SER A 154 -3.45 -14.87 20.29
C SER A 154 -3.80 -14.28 18.93
N ILE A 155 -2.83 -14.22 18.01
CA ILE A 155 -3.08 -13.87 16.60
C ILE A 155 -3.98 -14.93 15.94
N LYS A 156 -3.74 -16.21 16.18
CA LYS A 156 -4.61 -17.29 15.69
C LYS A 156 -6.05 -17.12 16.18
N THR A 157 -6.25 -16.90 17.48
CA THR A 157 -7.59 -16.66 18.05
C THR A 157 -8.23 -15.38 17.47
N ALA A 158 -7.45 -14.33 17.21
CA ALA A 158 -7.96 -13.13 16.55
C ALA A 158 -8.45 -13.41 15.12
N PHE A 159 -7.76 -14.28 14.36
CA PHE A 159 -8.24 -14.72 13.05
C PHE A 159 -9.55 -15.49 13.12
N GLU A 160 -9.70 -16.38 14.11
CA GLU A 160 -10.95 -17.14 14.33
C GLU A 160 -12.14 -16.21 14.54
N ASN A 161 -11.96 -15.20 15.38
CA ASN A 161 -13.00 -14.21 15.69
C ASN A 161 -13.35 -13.32 14.50
N GLN A 162 -12.38 -12.98 13.66
CA GLN A 162 -12.56 -11.96 12.62
C GLN A 162 -12.87 -12.51 11.23
N LEU A 163 -12.23 -13.61 10.82
CA LEU A 163 -12.37 -14.16 9.46
C LEU A 163 -13.36 -15.33 9.40
N GLY A 164 -13.47 -16.13 10.47
CA GLY A 164 -14.33 -17.31 10.55
C GLY A 164 -14.04 -18.44 9.54
N LYS A 165 -13.12 -18.23 8.57
CA LYS A 165 -12.71 -19.15 7.51
C LYS A 165 -11.22 -18.97 7.22
N ALA A 166 -10.59 -20.02 6.67
CA ALA A 166 -9.18 -20.04 6.27
C ALA A 166 -8.19 -19.64 7.39
N VAL A 167 -8.52 -19.96 8.65
CA VAL A 167 -7.72 -19.57 9.83
C VAL A 167 -6.37 -20.25 9.82
N GLU A 168 -6.32 -21.56 9.54
CA GLU A 168 -5.08 -22.33 9.58
C GLU A 168 -4.09 -21.88 8.50
N GLU A 169 -4.59 -21.57 7.30
CA GLU A 169 -3.78 -21.06 6.19
C GLU A 169 -3.20 -19.67 6.52
N ASN A 170 -4.02 -18.77 7.07
CA ASN A 170 -3.56 -17.46 7.52
C ASN A 170 -2.57 -17.56 8.69
N PHE A 171 -2.79 -18.50 9.61
CA PHE A 171 -1.90 -18.74 10.73
C PHE A 171 -0.56 -19.33 10.29
N ALA A 172 -0.57 -20.29 9.35
CA ALA A 172 0.64 -20.83 8.74
C ALA A 172 1.46 -19.73 8.05
N ALA A 173 0.81 -18.84 7.29
CA ALA A 173 1.44 -17.67 6.69
C ALA A 173 2.06 -16.73 7.73
N THR A 174 1.34 -16.49 8.84
CA THR A 174 1.79 -15.65 9.97
C THR A 174 3.03 -16.25 10.63
N LYS A 175 3.02 -17.57 10.88
CA LYS A 175 4.12 -18.28 11.52
C LYS A 175 5.37 -18.29 10.64
N GLU A 176 5.22 -18.59 9.36
CA GLU A 176 6.35 -18.52 8.41
C GLU A 176 6.94 -17.12 8.38
N ALA A 177 6.11 -16.08 8.30
CA ALA A 177 6.57 -14.70 8.31
C ALA A 177 7.31 -14.32 9.60
N TYR A 178 6.83 -14.77 10.76
CA TYR A 178 7.53 -14.63 12.03
C TYR A 178 8.93 -15.26 11.93
N GLU A 179 9.06 -16.48 11.41
CA GLU A 179 10.36 -17.15 11.32
C GLU A 179 11.31 -16.45 10.32
N VAL A 180 10.84 -16.12 9.12
CA VAL A 180 11.71 -15.69 8.00
C VAL A 180 11.99 -14.19 7.95
N ALA A 181 11.22 -13.34 8.63
CA ALA A 181 11.43 -11.89 8.56
C ALA A 181 12.86 -11.50 8.95
N VAL A 182 13.55 -10.80 8.06
CA VAL A 182 14.94 -10.38 8.26
C VAL A 182 14.96 -9.04 8.97
N VAL A 183 15.70 -8.94 10.07
CA VAL A 183 15.82 -7.71 10.86
C VAL A 183 17.20 -7.11 10.69
N LEU A 184 17.27 -5.95 10.04
CA LEU A 184 18.48 -5.15 9.87
C LEU A 184 18.56 -4.12 11.01
N LYS A 185 19.67 -4.15 11.74
CA LYS A 185 19.92 -3.22 12.85
C LYS A 185 20.31 -1.82 12.35
N PRO A 186 19.93 -0.76 13.08
CA PRO A 186 20.43 0.59 12.83
C PRO A 186 21.95 0.65 13.01
N GLU A 187 22.61 1.56 12.30
CA GLU A 187 24.03 1.88 12.50
C GLU A 187 24.24 2.69 13.78
N LYS A 188 23.35 3.65 14.04
CA LYS A 188 23.45 4.54 15.20
C LYS A 188 22.05 4.95 15.66
N VAL A 189 21.77 4.78 16.94
CA VAL A 189 20.55 5.28 17.57
C VAL A 189 20.94 6.35 18.58
N ASP A 190 20.44 7.56 18.37
CA ASP A 190 20.47 8.61 19.38
C ASP A 190 19.06 8.71 19.98
N ALA A 191 18.88 8.21 21.20
CA ALA A 191 17.59 8.21 21.89
C ALA A 191 17.09 9.63 22.22
N SER A 192 17.96 10.64 22.19
CA SER A 192 17.58 12.05 22.39
C SER A 192 17.18 12.77 21.10
N ALA A 193 17.43 12.15 19.94
CA ALA A 193 17.11 12.74 18.65
C ALA A 193 15.58 12.82 18.45
N LYS A 194 15.13 13.96 17.92
CA LYS A 194 13.73 14.13 17.53
C LYS A 194 13.44 13.39 16.21
N PRO A 195 12.21 12.91 16.00
CA PRO A 195 11.78 12.40 14.70
C PRO A 195 12.05 13.41 13.57
N LYS A 196 12.38 12.93 12.38
CA LYS A 196 12.72 13.77 11.22
C LYS A 196 11.50 14.41 10.57
N GLY A 197 10.30 13.93 10.90
CA GLY A 197 9.03 14.46 10.43
C GLY A 197 7.89 14.21 11.42
N VAL A 198 6.70 14.68 11.06
CA VAL A 198 5.45 14.44 11.81
C VAL A 198 4.38 14.04 10.81
N ILE A 199 3.56 13.05 11.17
CA ILE A 199 2.42 12.63 10.36
C ILE A 199 1.34 13.70 10.43
N SER A 200 0.95 14.20 9.26
CA SER A 200 -0.21 15.08 9.12
C SER A 200 -1.51 14.29 9.28
N THR A 201 -2.48 14.91 9.95
CA THR A 201 -3.80 14.31 10.24
C THR A 201 -4.81 14.49 9.11
N THR A 202 -4.41 15.06 7.98
CA THR A 202 -5.27 15.20 6.80
C THR A 202 -4.98 14.12 5.78
N SER A 203 -6.04 13.67 5.12
CA SER A 203 -6.00 12.72 4.00
C SER A 203 -5.49 13.34 2.69
N ALA A 204 -5.12 14.62 2.70
CA ALA A 204 -4.65 15.33 1.51
C ALA A 204 -3.31 14.79 0.96
N PHE A 205 -2.59 13.91 1.68
CA PHE A 205 -1.46 13.17 1.11
C PHE A 205 -1.84 12.29 -0.10
N LEU A 206 -3.13 11.94 -0.25
CA LEU A 206 -3.67 11.20 -1.39
C LEU A 206 -3.68 12.02 -2.69
N THR A 207 -3.61 13.35 -2.58
CA THR A 207 -3.83 14.29 -3.70
C THR A 207 -2.52 14.90 -4.19
N GLY A 208 -1.37 14.40 -3.74
CA GLY A 208 -0.05 14.95 -4.03
C GLY A 208 0.36 16.08 -3.09
N PRO A 209 1.31 16.95 -3.47
CA PRO A 209 1.66 18.11 -2.67
C PRO A 209 0.47 19.06 -2.58
N TYR A 210 0.01 19.35 -1.37
CA TYR A 210 -1.05 20.32 -1.09
C TYR A 210 -0.54 21.33 -0.06
N GLU A 211 -1.05 22.55 -0.16
CA GLU A 211 -0.87 23.57 0.85
C GLU A 211 -2.16 23.68 1.66
N LEU A 212 -2.06 23.62 2.98
CA LEU A 212 -3.21 23.90 3.84
C LEU A 212 -3.49 25.40 3.79
N VAL A 213 -4.63 25.76 3.21
CA VAL A 213 -5.06 27.15 3.11
C VAL A 213 -6.08 27.50 4.19
N GLY A 214 -6.08 28.76 4.64
CA GLY A 214 -7.09 29.26 5.58
C GLY A 214 -8.48 29.29 4.95
N TRP A 215 -9.53 29.31 5.78
CA TRP A 215 -10.93 29.26 5.32
C TRP A 215 -11.30 30.40 4.35
N GLN A 216 -10.59 31.53 4.40
CA GLN A 216 -10.77 32.67 3.50
C GLN A 216 -10.30 32.41 2.06
N GLN A 217 -9.40 31.43 1.88
CA GLN A 217 -8.86 31.04 0.57
C GLN A 217 -9.60 29.84 -0.03
N VAL A 218 -10.47 29.18 0.74
CA VAL A 218 -11.33 28.11 0.23
C VAL A 218 -12.40 28.70 -0.67
N ASN A 219 -12.71 28.02 -1.77
CA ASN A 219 -13.76 28.45 -2.69
C ASN A 219 -15.11 28.61 -1.95
N LYS A 220 -15.84 29.70 -2.23
CA LYS A 220 -17.16 29.94 -1.65
C LYS A 220 -18.08 28.74 -1.92
N GLY A 221 -18.72 28.23 -0.86
CA GLY A 221 -19.60 27.07 -0.94
C GLY A 221 -18.89 25.75 -1.28
N GLY A 222 -17.56 25.68 -1.20
CA GLY A 222 -16.80 24.49 -1.57
C GLY A 222 -16.83 24.19 -3.08
N ALA A 223 -17.09 25.22 -3.91
CA ALA A 223 -17.15 25.04 -5.37
C ALA A 223 -15.83 24.47 -5.91
N VAL A 224 -15.92 23.42 -6.71
CA VAL A 224 -14.77 22.81 -7.41
C VAL A 224 -14.88 23.07 -8.91
N GLY A 225 -13.74 23.33 -9.56
CA GLY A 225 -13.69 23.57 -11.01
C GLY A 225 -13.78 22.27 -11.83
N PRO A 226 -14.12 22.37 -13.13
CA PRO A 226 -14.04 21.24 -14.05
C PRO A 226 -12.61 20.70 -14.14
N GLY A 227 -12.44 19.38 -14.24
CA GLY A 227 -11.12 18.73 -14.34
C GLY A 227 -10.36 18.64 -13.01
N SER A 228 -10.99 18.95 -11.88
CA SER A 228 -10.39 18.85 -10.54
C SER A 228 -9.95 17.42 -10.14
N SER A 229 -10.35 16.40 -10.90
CA SER A 229 -9.89 15.00 -10.74
C SER A 229 -8.57 14.69 -11.44
N LEU A 230 -8.12 15.49 -12.41
CA LEU A 230 -6.86 15.26 -13.14
C LEU A 230 -5.60 15.26 -12.24
N PRO A 231 -5.52 16.05 -11.14
CA PRO A 231 -4.41 15.95 -10.21
C PRO A 231 -4.29 14.58 -9.50
N TYR A 232 -5.36 13.77 -9.48
CA TYR A 232 -5.39 12.48 -8.79
C TYR A 232 -4.87 11.38 -9.72
N LEU A 233 -3.55 11.19 -9.71
CA LEU A 233 -2.89 10.17 -10.50
C LEU A 233 -3.17 8.76 -9.93
N THR A 234 -4.21 8.11 -10.43
CA THR A 234 -4.68 6.81 -9.93
C THR A 234 -3.88 5.61 -10.46
N GLY A 235 -2.98 5.84 -11.42
CA GLY A 235 -2.18 4.80 -12.05
C GLY A 235 -1.34 4.02 -11.05
N GLY A 236 -0.83 4.69 -10.02
CA GLY A 236 -0.07 4.02 -8.96
C GLY A 236 -0.83 2.89 -8.26
N TRP A 237 -2.16 2.80 -8.37
CA TRP A 237 -3.00 1.87 -7.61
C TRP A 237 -3.03 0.44 -8.16
N ARG A 238 -2.49 0.23 -9.37
CA ARG A 238 -2.58 -1.04 -10.08
C ARG A 238 -1.61 -2.10 -9.54
N ILE A 239 -2.07 -3.34 -9.58
CA ILE A 239 -1.23 -4.52 -9.34
C ILE A 239 -0.63 -5.02 -10.67
N GLU A 240 -1.44 -4.97 -11.71
CA GLU A 240 -1.12 -5.38 -13.07
C GLU A 240 -1.39 -4.22 -14.04
N LYS A 241 -0.65 -4.17 -15.14
CA LYS A 241 -0.88 -3.20 -16.22
C LYS A 241 -1.18 -3.90 -17.54
N PRO A 242 -2.00 -3.30 -18.41
CA PRO A 242 -2.19 -3.83 -19.76
C PRO A 242 -0.97 -3.51 -20.64
N ILE A 243 -0.58 -4.48 -21.46
CA ILE A 243 0.35 -4.32 -22.58
C ILE A 243 -0.39 -4.76 -23.85
N ILE A 244 -0.30 -3.95 -24.90
CA ILE A 244 -0.94 -4.22 -26.18
C ILE A 244 0.05 -4.71 -27.23
N ASP A 245 -0.28 -5.83 -27.87
CA ASP A 245 0.31 -6.30 -29.11
C ASP A 245 -0.40 -5.65 -30.29
N HIS A 246 0.19 -4.59 -30.83
CA HIS A 246 -0.38 -3.84 -31.94
C HIS A 246 -0.52 -4.65 -33.24
N SER A 247 0.19 -5.77 -33.39
CA SER A 247 0.05 -6.63 -34.58
C SER A 247 -1.30 -7.36 -34.61
N LYS A 248 -1.93 -7.56 -33.45
CA LYS A 248 -3.24 -8.22 -33.28
C LYS A 248 -4.38 -7.22 -33.13
N CYS A 249 -4.08 -5.94 -32.93
CA CYS A 249 -5.08 -4.91 -32.71
C CYS A 249 -5.78 -4.54 -34.02
N ILE A 250 -7.09 -4.76 -34.08
CA ILE A 250 -7.93 -4.40 -35.24
C ILE A 250 -8.59 -3.02 -35.11
N MET A 251 -8.16 -2.19 -34.15
CA MET A 251 -8.71 -0.84 -33.90
C MET A 251 -10.24 -0.79 -33.72
N CYS A 252 -10.84 -1.84 -33.15
CA CYS A 252 -12.30 -1.92 -32.90
C CYS A 252 -12.80 -0.99 -31.78
N ARG A 253 -11.89 -0.40 -30.99
CA ARG A 253 -12.18 0.53 -29.87
C ARG A 253 -13.06 0.00 -28.74
N LYS A 254 -13.28 -1.32 -28.65
CA LYS A 254 -13.98 -1.90 -27.50
C LYS A 254 -13.26 -1.60 -26.19
N CYS A 255 -11.95 -1.83 -26.14
CA CYS A 255 -11.16 -1.51 -24.95
C CYS A 255 -11.35 -0.06 -24.51
N TRP A 256 -11.26 0.88 -25.45
CA TRP A 256 -11.52 2.31 -25.23
C TRP A 256 -12.92 2.57 -24.66
N LEU A 257 -13.96 2.04 -25.31
CA LEU A 257 -15.37 2.23 -24.90
C LEU A 257 -15.68 1.66 -23.51
N TYR A 258 -15.09 0.51 -23.16
CA TYR A 258 -15.35 -0.17 -21.90
C TYR A 258 -14.41 0.24 -20.77
N CYS A 259 -13.44 1.13 -21.02
CA CYS A 259 -12.53 1.58 -19.97
C CYS A 259 -13.31 2.42 -18.95
N PRO A 260 -13.41 2.00 -17.67
CA PRO A 260 -14.19 2.72 -16.68
C PRO A 260 -13.53 4.02 -16.19
N ASP A 261 -12.23 4.20 -16.50
CA ASP A 261 -11.41 5.34 -16.04
C ASP A 261 -10.88 6.21 -17.20
N ASP A 262 -11.33 5.96 -18.44
CA ASP A 262 -10.86 6.66 -19.65
C ASP A 262 -9.32 6.65 -19.82
N ALA A 263 -8.68 5.59 -19.32
CA ALA A 263 -7.23 5.43 -19.34
C ALA A 263 -6.69 4.84 -20.65
N ILE A 264 -7.52 4.75 -21.69
CA ILE A 264 -7.12 4.25 -23.01
C ILE A 264 -7.14 5.41 -23.96
N ILE A 265 -6.02 5.62 -24.66
CA ILE A 265 -5.82 6.77 -25.54
C ILE A 265 -5.55 6.31 -26.96
N GLU A 266 -5.83 7.19 -27.92
CA GLU A 266 -5.39 7.00 -29.29
C GLU A 266 -4.10 7.77 -29.55
N ALA A 267 -2.96 7.10 -29.47
CA ALA A 267 -1.65 7.66 -29.78
C ALA A 267 -1.35 7.59 -31.28
N TRP A 268 -0.51 8.50 -31.78
CA TRP A 268 0.02 8.39 -33.13
C TRP A 268 1.27 7.51 -33.11
N ARG A 269 1.29 6.49 -33.98
CA ARG A 269 2.43 5.60 -34.14
C ARG A 269 2.91 5.63 -35.59
N GLU A 270 4.21 5.52 -35.76
CA GLU A 270 4.83 5.37 -37.07
C GLU A 270 4.95 3.87 -37.39
N ALA A 271 4.46 3.48 -38.55
CA ALA A 271 4.56 2.13 -39.07
C ALA A 271 5.34 2.14 -40.38
N PRO A 272 6.31 1.21 -40.56
CA PRO A 272 7.01 1.06 -41.81
C PRO A 272 6.04 0.56 -42.88
N GLY A 273 6.06 1.22 -44.03
CA GLY A 273 5.27 0.84 -45.19
C GLY A 273 6.14 0.42 -46.37
N PRO A 274 5.50 -0.02 -47.47
CA PRO A 274 6.20 -0.47 -48.65
C PRO A 274 7.14 0.60 -49.22
N ARG A 275 8.31 0.18 -49.71
CA ARG A 275 9.33 1.04 -50.36
C ARG A 275 9.90 2.13 -49.43
N GLY A 276 10.05 1.83 -48.14
CA GLY A 276 10.69 2.73 -47.17
C GLY A 276 9.86 3.95 -46.77
N ARG A 277 8.56 3.97 -47.11
CA ARG A 277 7.64 5.03 -46.66
C ARG A 277 7.27 4.80 -45.20
N VAL A 278 7.21 5.85 -44.39
CA VAL A 278 6.69 5.80 -43.03
C VAL A 278 5.25 6.30 -43.03
N PHE A 279 4.34 5.49 -42.51
CA PHE A 279 2.93 5.86 -42.36
C PHE A 279 2.66 6.18 -40.90
N ARG A 280 2.03 7.33 -40.65
CA ARG A 280 1.56 7.72 -39.32
C ARG A 280 0.13 7.26 -39.16
N THR A 281 -0.11 6.31 -38.27
CA THR A 281 -1.44 5.74 -38.01
C THR A 281 -1.83 5.94 -36.55
N LYS A 282 -3.13 6.02 -36.29
CA LYS A 282 -3.65 5.99 -34.91
C LYS A 282 -3.55 4.57 -34.38
N ALA A 283 -3.08 4.43 -33.15
CA ALA A 283 -3.01 3.17 -32.42
C ALA A 283 -3.58 3.36 -31.01
N ILE A 284 -4.17 2.30 -30.46
CA ILE A 284 -4.57 2.26 -29.05
C ILE A 284 -3.33 2.19 -28.17
N ASP A 285 -3.26 3.03 -27.15
CA ASP A 285 -2.25 3.02 -26.10
C ASP A 285 -2.92 3.28 -24.73
N PHE A 286 -2.15 3.27 -23.65
CA PHE A 286 -2.66 3.42 -22.29
C PHE A 286 -2.05 4.64 -21.61
N ASP A 287 -2.91 5.44 -20.98
CA ASP A 287 -2.45 6.42 -20.00
C ASP A 287 -2.17 5.72 -18.66
N TYR A 288 -0.91 5.33 -18.47
CA TYR A 288 -0.44 4.72 -17.23
C TYR A 288 -0.44 5.68 -16.03
N GLN A 289 -0.79 6.95 -16.17
CA GLN A 289 -0.99 7.82 -15.01
C GLN A 289 -2.37 7.62 -14.37
N TYR A 290 -3.35 7.08 -15.10
CA TYR A 290 -4.71 6.83 -14.60
C TYR A 290 -5.18 5.39 -14.74
N CYS A 291 -4.48 4.54 -15.52
CA CYS A 291 -4.83 3.13 -15.63
C CYS A 291 -4.73 2.43 -14.27
N LYS A 292 -5.88 2.00 -13.72
CA LYS A 292 -5.96 1.24 -12.45
C LYS A 292 -5.71 -0.26 -12.58
N GLY A 293 -5.52 -0.76 -13.80
CA GLY A 293 -5.23 -2.18 -14.03
C GLY A 293 -6.42 -3.12 -13.78
N CYS A 294 -7.66 -2.69 -14.05
CA CYS A 294 -8.86 -3.50 -13.80
C CYS A 294 -9.05 -4.71 -14.73
N GLY A 295 -8.27 -4.82 -15.82
CA GLY A 295 -8.33 -5.95 -16.75
C GLY A 295 -9.48 -5.95 -17.76
N VAL A 296 -10.51 -5.10 -17.60
CA VAL A 296 -11.68 -5.03 -18.49
C VAL A 296 -11.28 -4.90 -19.96
N CYS A 297 -10.26 -4.10 -20.26
CA CYS A 297 -9.77 -3.90 -21.62
C CYS A 297 -9.22 -5.18 -22.28
N ALA A 298 -8.59 -6.07 -21.50
CA ALA A 298 -8.11 -7.36 -21.96
C ALA A 298 -9.28 -8.33 -22.17
N GLU A 299 -10.25 -8.34 -21.25
CA GLU A 299 -11.44 -9.20 -21.30
C GLU A 299 -12.32 -8.91 -22.53
N VAL A 300 -12.55 -7.63 -22.85
CA VAL A 300 -13.40 -7.25 -23.99
C VAL A 300 -12.68 -7.31 -25.35
N CYS A 301 -11.37 -7.58 -25.36
CA CYS A 301 -10.57 -7.56 -26.58
C CYS A 301 -10.89 -8.79 -27.46
N PRO A 302 -11.51 -8.63 -28.64
CA PRO A 302 -11.97 -9.77 -29.44
C PRO A 302 -10.82 -10.56 -30.08
N THR A 303 -9.63 -9.96 -30.19
CA THR A 303 -8.44 -10.58 -30.79
C THR A 303 -7.40 -11.02 -29.76
N GLY A 304 -7.65 -10.79 -28.46
CA GLY A 304 -6.66 -11.07 -27.41
C GLY A 304 -5.37 -10.25 -27.56
N ALA A 305 -5.47 -9.03 -28.12
CA ALA A 305 -4.32 -8.16 -28.34
C ALA A 305 -3.76 -7.54 -27.05
N ILE A 306 -4.51 -7.55 -25.95
CA ILE A 306 -4.11 -6.93 -24.69
C ILE A 306 -3.86 -8.02 -23.66
N GLN A 307 -2.70 -7.98 -23.01
CA GLN A 307 -2.32 -8.88 -21.93
C GLN A 307 -2.07 -8.08 -20.65
N MET A 308 -2.59 -8.58 -19.53
CA MET A 308 -2.28 -8.03 -18.21
C MET A 308 -0.94 -8.60 -17.76
N VAL A 309 -0.02 -7.72 -17.36
CA VAL A 309 1.27 -8.12 -16.80
C VAL A 309 1.43 -7.54 -15.40
N ARG A 310 2.04 -8.32 -14.52
CA ARG A 310 2.28 -7.92 -13.14
C ARG A 310 3.28 -6.77 -13.07
N GLU A 311 2.96 -5.75 -12.27
CA GLU A 311 3.81 -4.58 -12.05
C GLU A 311 4.42 -4.57 -10.64
N ILE A 312 3.73 -5.13 -9.64
CA ILE A 312 4.17 -5.34 -8.25
C ILE A 312 4.09 -6.81 -7.85
#